data_AF-X1SQ61-F1
#
_entry.id   AF-X1SQ61-F1
#
_cell.length_a   1.000
_cell.length_b   1.000
_cell.length_c   1.000
_cell.angle_alpha   90.00
_cell.angle_beta   90.00
_cell.angle_gamma   90.00
#
_symmetry.space_group_name_H-M   'P 1'
#
loop_
_entity.id
_entity.type
_entity.pdbx_description
1 polymer ?
#
loop_
_entity_poly.entity_id
_entity_poly.type
_entity_poly.pdbx_seq_one_letter_code
_entity_poly.pdbx_strand_id
1 'polypeptide(L)'
;MSNEGRSNPPFVLLRKKMSKELKLILKEQPVGREETSWLDPQRKKFAQVAKECKEAFKDSKLRGADKVRAMNRWMSEHLKS
;
A
#
# COMPACT_ATOMS: atom_id res chain seq x y z
N MET A 1 -30.96 0.64 -5.25
CA MET A 1 -30.80 -0.83 -5.17
C MET A 1 -29.36 -1.13 -4.80
N SER A 2 -29.20 -2.04 -3.85
CA SER A 2 -28.03 -2.30 -3.01
C SER A 2 -26.75 -2.60 -3.79
N ASN A 3 -25.63 -2.02 -3.34
CA ASN A 3 -24.31 -2.59 -3.59
C ASN A 3 -23.84 -3.18 -2.26
N GLU A 4 -24.12 -4.47 -2.06
CA GLU A 4 -23.72 -5.22 -0.89
C GLU A 4 -22.19 -5.19 -0.74
N GLY A 5 -21.77 -4.83 0.46
CA GLY A 5 -20.37 -4.72 0.81
C GLY A 5 -19.66 -6.05 0.62
N ARG A 6 -18.64 -6.04 -0.24
CA ARG A 6 -17.56 -7.02 -0.20
C ARG A 6 -16.90 -6.90 1.17
N SER A 7 -17.35 -7.74 2.09
CA SER A 7 -16.72 -7.93 3.38
C SER A 7 -15.24 -8.26 3.14
N ASN A 8 -14.36 -7.42 3.67
CA ASN A 8 -12.93 -7.67 3.72
C ASN A 8 -12.72 -8.60 4.94
N PRO A 9 -12.58 -9.93 4.75
CA PRO A 9 -12.70 -10.89 5.85
C PRO A 9 -11.71 -10.69 7.01
N PRO A 10 -10.45 -10.24 6.84
CA PRO A 10 -9.55 -10.06 7.98
C PRO A 10 -9.99 -8.94 8.92
N PHE A 11 -10.56 -7.85 8.40
CA PHE A 11 -10.97 -6.69 9.22
C PHE A 11 -12.20 -6.98 10.08
N VAL A 12 -13.15 -7.77 9.57
CA VAL A 12 -14.39 -8.12 10.30
C VAL A 12 -14.09 -9.03 11.48
N LEU A 13 -13.17 -9.99 11.31
CA LEU A 13 -12.72 -10.89 12.38
C LEU A 13 -11.94 -10.15 13.48
N LEU A 14 -11.07 -9.20 13.10
CA LEU A 14 -10.36 -8.33 14.05
C LEU A 14 -11.32 -7.50 14.90
N ARG A 15 -12.42 -7.01 14.32
CA ARG A 15 -13.42 -6.19 15.04
C ARG A 15 -14.15 -6.93 16.16
N LYS A 16 -14.32 -8.26 16.07
CA LYS A 16 -15.01 -9.06 17.09
C LYS A 16 -14.21 -9.17 18.41
N LYS A 17 -12.87 -9.11 18.37
CA LYS A 17 -11.99 -9.27 19.53
C LYS A 17 -11.54 -7.98 20.22
N MET A 18 -11.94 -6.80 19.73
CA MET A 18 -11.45 -5.51 20.26
C MET A 18 -12.31 -4.92 21.39
N SER A 19 -11.64 -4.24 22.33
CA SER A 19 -12.23 -3.45 23.42
C SER A 19 -13.13 -2.32 22.90
N LYS A 20 -14.10 -1.89 23.71
CA LYS A 20 -15.11 -0.87 23.35
C LYS A 20 -14.46 0.50 23.04
N GLU A 21 -13.44 0.88 23.79
CA GLU A 21 -12.71 2.15 23.61
C GLU A 21 -11.97 2.19 22.27
N LEU A 22 -11.28 1.09 21.92
CA LEU A 22 -10.56 0.98 20.65
C LEU A 22 -11.51 1.01 19.42
N LYS A 23 -12.73 0.49 19.58
CA LYS A 23 -13.78 0.58 18.55
C LYS A 23 -14.31 2.01 18.36
N LEU A 24 -14.27 2.84 19.41
CA LEU A 24 -14.65 4.25 19.34
C LEU A 24 -13.59 5.03 18.55
N ILE A 25 -12.32 4.86 18.94
CA ILE A 25 -11.18 5.53 18.29
C ILE A 25 -11.11 5.18 16.80
N LEU A 26 -11.32 3.91 16.44
CA LEU A 26 -11.32 3.47 15.03
C LEU A 26 -12.57 3.89 14.24
N LYS A 27 -13.69 4.22 14.92
CA LYS A 27 -14.86 4.82 14.27
C LYS A 27 -14.62 6.28 13.90
N GLU A 28 -13.79 6.97 14.65
CA GLU A 28 -13.44 8.38 14.43
C GLU A 28 -12.34 8.56 13.39
N GLN A 29 -11.56 7.52 13.09
CA GLN A 29 -10.60 7.58 11.99
C GLN A 29 -11.33 7.54 10.64
N PRO A 30 -11.21 8.57 9.79
CA PRO A 30 -11.79 8.54 8.46
C PRO A 30 -11.11 7.42 7.66
N VAL A 31 -11.87 6.35 7.40
CA VAL A 31 -11.43 5.22 6.58
C VAL A 31 -11.53 5.65 5.12
N GLY A 32 -10.43 6.20 4.62
CA GLY A 32 -10.30 6.69 3.25
C GLY A 32 -10.07 8.18 3.23
N ARG A 33 -8.82 8.59 2.99
CA ARG A 33 -8.59 9.92 2.39
C ARG A 33 -9.23 9.86 1.00
N GLU A 34 -10.05 10.86 0.67
CA GLU A 34 -10.51 11.06 -0.70
C GLU A 34 -9.30 11.08 -1.67
N GLU A 35 -9.51 10.64 -2.92
CA GLU A 35 -8.49 10.75 -3.96
C GLU A 35 -8.14 12.22 -4.17
N THR A 36 -7.13 12.67 -3.44
CA THR A 36 -6.62 14.02 -3.55
C THR A 36 -5.84 14.12 -4.85
N SER A 37 -6.37 14.89 -5.81
CA SER A 37 -5.86 15.03 -7.19
C SER A 37 -4.37 15.40 -7.29
N TRP A 38 -3.79 16.05 -6.26
CA TRP A 38 -2.36 16.35 -6.22
C TRP A 38 -1.47 15.13 -5.91
N LEU A 39 -2.03 14.02 -5.45
CA LEU A 39 -1.31 12.75 -5.27
C LEU A 39 -1.22 11.94 -6.56
N ASP A 40 -2.04 12.23 -7.57
CA ASP A 40 -2.05 11.47 -8.83
C ASP A 40 -0.73 11.54 -9.60
N PRO A 41 -0.06 12.70 -9.73
CA PRO A 41 1.26 12.77 -10.36
C PRO A 41 2.30 11.93 -9.61
N GLN A 42 2.28 11.96 -8.28
CA GLN A 42 3.20 11.19 -7.45
C GLN A 42 2.92 9.69 -7.55
N ARG A 43 1.65 9.28 -7.53
CA ARG A 43 1.22 7.89 -7.70
C ARG A 43 1.60 7.35 -9.07
N LYS A 44 1.42 8.13 -10.14
CA LYS A 44 1.85 7.78 -11.50
C LYS A 44 3.36 7.58 -11.58
N LYS A 45 4.14 8.50 -10.99
CA LYS A 45 5.60 8.39 -10.92
C LYS A 45 6.04 7.14 -10.15
N PHE A 46 5.43 6.88 -8.99
CA PHE A 46 5.69 5.66 -8.22
C PHE A 46 5.35 4.38 -9.00
N ALA A 47 4.21 4.34 -9.68
CA ALA A 47 3.78 3.19 -10.46
C ALA A 47 4.73 2.92 -11.64
N GLN A 48 5.19 3.98 -12.31
CA GLN A 48 6.16 3.90 -13.40
C GLN A 48 7.50 3.35 -12.90
N VAL A 49 8.06 3.96 -11.85
CA VAL A 49 9.35 3.53 -11.27
C VAL A 49 9.25 2.10 -10.72
N ALA A 50 8.12 1.70 -10.13
CA ALA A 50 7.91 0.32 -9.68
C ALA A 50 7.91 -0.70 -10.83
N LYS A 51 7.32 -0.32 -11.98
CA LYS A 51 7.36 -1.16 -13.20
C LYS A 51 8.79 -1.33 -13.69
N GLU A 52 9.57 -0.25 -13.73
CA GLU A 52 10.98 -0.28 -14.13
C GLU A 52 11.84 -1.09 -13.16
N CYS A 53 11.61 -0.95 -11.84
CA CYS A 53 12.28 -1.74 -10.83
C CYS A 53 12.02 -3.24 -11.03
N LYS A 54 10.79 -3.62 -11.41
CA LYS A 54 10.44 -5.01 -11.66
C LYS A 54 11.23 -5.57 -12.85
N GLU A 55 11.33 -4.81 -13.95
CA GLU A 55 12.08 -5.24 -15.13
C GLU A 55 13.59 -5.30 -14.83
N ALA A 56 14.16 -4.30 -14.14
CA ALA A 56 15.57 -4.26 -13.78
C ALA A 56 16.02 -5.44 -12.90
N PHE A 57 15.11 -5.99 -12.09
CA PHE A 57 15.38 -7.10 -11.17
C PHE A 57 14.79 -8.44 -11.62
N LYS A 58 14.27 -8.52 -12.84
CA LYS A 58 13.64 -9.74 -13.40
C LYS A 58 14.63 -10.90 -13.43
N ASP A 59 15.83 -10.64 -13.95
CA ASP A 59 16.90 -11.64 -14.08
C ASP A 59 17.91 -11.59 -12.91
N SER A 60 17.58 -10.85 -11.86
CA SER A 60 18.44 -10.74 -10.68
C SER A 60 18.53 -12.08 -9.95
N LYS A 61 19.78 -12.53 -9.69
CA LYS A 61 20.08 -13.70 -8.87
C LYS A 61 19.84 -13.48 -7.37
N LEU A 62 19.58 -12.24 -6.95
CA LEU A 62 19.28 -11.90 -5.56
C LEU A 62 17.96 -12.53 -5.13
N ARG A 63 17.88 -12.97 -3.87
CA ARG A 63 16.68 -13.57 -3.28
C ARG A 63 16.42 -13.03 -1.87
N GLY A 64 15.21 -13.23 -1.37
CA GLY A 64 14.83 -12.91 0.00
C GLY A 64 15.09 -11.44 0.36
N ALA A 65 15.63 -11.23 1.57
CA ALA A 65 15.84 -9.90 2.14
C ALA A 65 16.82 -9.04 1.32
N ASP A 66 17.82 -9.64 0.69
CA ASP A 66 18.83 -8.90 -0.07
C ASP A 66 18.26 -8.33 -1.38
N LYS A 67 17.35 -9.09 -2.03
CA LYS A 67 16.61 -8.57 -3.19
C LYS A 67 15.74 -7.38 -2.79
N VAL A 68 15.03 -7.48 -1.67
CA VAL A 68 14.16 -6.40 -1.17
C VAL A 68 14.97 -5.15 -0.86
N ARG A 69 16.11 -5.27 -0.17
CA ARG A 69 16.99 -4.12 0.12
C ARG A 69 17.52 -3.47 -1.15
N ALA A 70 17.95 -4.27 -2.13
CA ALA A 70 18.45 -3.76 -3.40
C ALA A 70 17.36 -3.04 -4.21
N MET A 71 16.15 -3.60 -4.28
CA MET A 71 15.00 -2.97 -4.93
C MET A 71 14.61 -1.66 -4.23
N ASN A 72 14.58 -1.64 -2.89
CA ASN A 72 14.25 -0.43 -2.14
C ASN A 72 15.28 0.68 -2.34
N ARG A 73 16.57 0.34 -2.39
CA ARG A 73 17.63 1.30 -2.71
C ARG A 73 17.46 1.85 -4.12
N TRP A 74 17.26 0.98 -5.10
CA TRP A 74 17.06 1.36 -6.50
C TRP A 74 15.84 2.29 -6.66
N MET A 75 14.70 1.91 -6.09
CA MET A 75 13.48 2.72 -6.08
C MET A 75 13.73 4.09 -5.44
N SER A 76 14.42 4.14 -4.30
CA SER A 76 14.70 5.38 -3.57
C SER A 76 15.62 6.32 -4.35
N GLU A 77 16.57 5.78 -5.13
CA GLU A 77 17.43 6.58 -6.00
C GLU A 77 16.62 7.19 -7.16
N HIS A 78 15.71 6.43 -7.76
CA HIS A 78 14.91 6.87 -8.92
C HIS A 78 13.75 7.81 -8.55
N LEU A 79 13.32 7.81 -7.29
CA LEU A 79 12.25 8.68 -6.79
C LEU A 79 12.74 10.03 -6.22
N LYS A 80 14.06 10.24 -6.10
CA LYS A 80 14.66 11.49 -5.61
C LYS A 80 14.71 12.62 -6.65
N SER A 81 14.74 12.26 -7.93
CA SER A 81 14.50 13.19 -9.05
C SER A 81 13.02 13.53 -9.12
#